data_AF-A0A1G5GE89-F1
#
_entry.id   AF-A0A1G5GE89-F1
#
_cell.length_a   1.000
_cell.length_b   1.000
_cell.length_c   1.000
_cell.angle_alpha   90.00
_cell.angle_beta   90.00
_cell.angle_gamma   90.00
#
_symmetry.space_group_name_H-M   'P 1'
#
loop_
_entity.id
_entity.type
_entity.pdbx_description
1 polymer ?
#
loop_
_entity_poly.entity_id
_entity_poly.type
_entity_poly.pdbx_seq_one_letter_code
_entity_poly.pdbx_strand_id
1 'polypeptide(L)' 'MSDASATPEQDDPTGGDEITENQLDADNAVEEDTLKTLDPDDSPA' A
#
# COMPACT_ATOMS: atom_id res chain seq x y z
N MET A 1 -25.95 -20.97 10.81
CA MET A 1 -25.43 -19.80 10.08
C MET A 1 -23.94 -19.97 10.05
N SER A 2 -23.40 -20.27 8.88
CA SER A 2 -21.97 -20.56 8.68
C SER A 2 -21.21 -19.25 8.75
N ASP A 3 -20.31 -19.15 9.72
CA ASP A 3 -19.36 -18.06 9.85
C ASP A 3 -18.35 -18.17 8.70
N ALA A 4 -18.70 -17.57 7.56
CA ALA A 4 -17.77 -17.33 6.49
C ALA A 4 -16.99 -16.08 6.86
N SER A 5 -15.96 -16.27 7.70
CA SER A 5 -14.88 -15.31 7.85
C SER A 5 -14.19 -15.17 6.48
N ALA A 6 -14.74 -14.28 5.65
CA ALA A 6 -14.17 -13.90 4.38
C ALA A 6 -12.88 -13.14 4.69
N THR A 7 -11.77 -13.85 4.77
CA THR A 7 -10.47 -13.23 4.59
C THR A 7 -10.50 -12.70 3.16
N PRO A 8 -10.45 -11.37 2.93
CA PRO A 8 -10.27 -10.88 1.58
C PRO A 8 -9.03 -11.59 1.02
N GLU A 9 -9.09 -12.04 -0.23
CA GLU A 9 -7.92 -12.58 -0.92
C GLU A 9 -6.90 -11.45 -0.95
N GLN A 10 -6.02 -11.43 0.05
CA GLN A 10 -5.03 -10.40 0.25
C GLN A 10 -3.95 -10.72 -0.77
N ASP A 11 -4.07 -10.11 -1.95
CA ASP A 11 -3.00 -10.07 -2.92
C ASP A 11 -1.78 -9.49 -2.19
N ASP A 12 -0.79 -10.35 -2.00
CA ASP A 12 0.46 -10.10 -1.29
C ASP A 12 0.40 -9.98 0.27
N PRO A 13 0.86 -11.00 1.02
CA PRO A 13 1.00 -10.91 2.48
C PRO A 13 2.05 -9.89 2.93
N THR A 14 2.86 -9.35 2.01
CA THR A 14 3.94 -8.39 2.30
C THR A 14 3.76 -7.02 1.64
N GLY A 15 2.92 -6.92 0.61
CA GLY A 15 2.75 -5.71 -0.23
C GLY A 15 1.72 -4.69 0.27
N GLY A 16 0.95 -5.00 1.32
CA GLY A 16 -0.14 -4.13 1.77
C GLY A 16 -1.39 -4.27 0.89
N ASP A 17 -2.31 -3.31 0.97
CA ASP A 17 -3.56 -3.31 0.19
C ASP A 17 -3.54 -2.15 -0.82
N GLU A 18 -3.91 -2.42 -2.08
CA GLU A 18 -3.86 -1.44 -3.18
C GLU A 18 -4.69 -0.18 -2.89
N ILE A 19 -5.83 -0.32 -2.20
CA ILE A 19 -6.68 0.83 -1.89
C ILE A 19 -5.98 1.73 -0.87
N THR A 20 -5.27 1.12 0.08
CA THR A 20 -4.49 1.84 1.08
C THR A 20 -3.35 2.62 0.44
N GLU A 21 -2.63 2.03 -0.51
CA GLU A 21 -1.57 2.71 -1.27
C GLU A 21 -2.11 3.91 -2.06
N ASN A 22 -3.22 3.73 -2.79
CA ASN A 22 -3.84 4.81 -3.58
C ASN A 22 -4.42 5.96 -2.74
N GLN A 23 -4.63 5.75 -1.44
CA GLN A 23 -5.12 6.77 -0.49
C GLN A 23 -4.00 7.36 0.37
N LEU A 24 -2.75 6.97 0.13
CA LEU A 24 -1.61 7.39 0.92
C LEU A 24 -1.04 8.71 0.37
N ASP A 25 -1.33 9.80 1.07
CA ASP A 25 -0.82 11.14 0.75
C ASP A 25 0.26 11.58 1.76
N ALA A 26 1.15 12.48 1.34
CA ALA A 26 2.17 13.08 2.20
C ALA A 26 1.77 14.49 2.68
N ASP A 27 1.98 14.79 3.97
CA ASP A 27 1.67 16.10 4.55
C ASP A 27 2.87 17.06 4.48
N ASN A 28 4.07 16.54 4.23
CA ASN A 28 5.29 17.33 4.11
C ASN A 28 6.31 16.69 3.15
N ALA A 29 7.36 17.44 2.83
CA ALA A 29 8.38 17.02 1.87
C ALA A 29 9.21 15.81 2.33
N VAL A 30 9.34 15.57 3.64
CA VAL A 30 10.09 14.40 4.16
C VAL A 30 9.26 13.13 3.97
N GLU A 31 7.95 13.23 4.20
CA GLU A 31 7.02 12.13 3.95
C GLU A 31 6.91 11.82 2.46
N GLU A 32 6.86 12.82 1.58
CA GLU A 32 6.84 12.60 0.13
C GLU A 32 8.09 11.85 -0.34
N ASP A 33 9.28 12.24 0.14
CA ASP A 33 10.52 11.55 -0.17
C ASP A 33 10.47 10.09 0.31
N THR A 34 9.92 9.86 1.50
CA THR A 34 9.73 8.51 2.05
C THR A 34 8.80 7.68 1.17
N LEU A 35 7.65 8.22 0.74
CA LEU A 35 6.70 7.52 -0.13
C LEU A 35 7.33 7.11 -1.47
N LYS A 36 8.14 7.97 -2.08
CA LYS A 36 8.86 7.65 -3.33
C LYS A 36 9.84 6.49 -3.16
N THR A 37 10.45 6.33 -1.98
CA THR A 37 11.31 5.18 -1.72
C THR A 37 10.55 3.85 -1.56
N LEU A 38 9.24 3.91 -1.33
CA LEU A 38 8.37 2.75 -1.19
C LEU A 38 7.69 2.36 -2.49
N ASP A 39 7.53 3.30 -3.43
CA ASP A 39 6.95 3.07 -4.76
C ASP A 39 7.96 2.34 -5.67
N PRO A 40 7.70 1.07 -6.04
CA PRO A 40 8.59 0.31 -6.92
C PRO A 40 8.61 0.86 -8.36
N ASP A 41 7.56 1.55 -8.81
CA ASP A 41 7.50 2.19 -10.12
C ASP A 41 8.25 3.52 -10.16
N ASP A 42 8.48 4.15 -9.00
CA ASP A 42 9.38 5.32 -8.83
C ASP A 42 10.85 4.90 -8.60
N SER A 43 11.23 3.71 -9.09
CA SER A 43 12.62 3.26 -9.12
C SER A 43 13.50 4.22 -9.93
N PRO A 44 14.71 4.57 -9.47
CA PRO A 44 15.60 5.45 -10.21
C PRO A 44 16.00 4.82 -11.56
N ALA A 45 15.89 5.61 -12.64
CA ALA A 45 16.21 5.22 -14.01
C ALA A 45 17.69 4.85 -14.23
#